data_AF-A0A934N3W2-F1
#
_entry.id   AF-A0A934N3W2-F1
#
_cell.length_a   1.000
_cell.length_b   1.000
_cell.length_c   1.000
_cell.angle_alpha   90.00
_cell.angle_beta   90.00
_cell.angle_gamma   90.00
#
_symmetry.space_group_name_H-M   'P 1'
#
loop_
_entity.id
_entity.type
_entity.pdbx_description
1 polymer ?
#
loop_
_entity_poly.entity_id
_entity_poly.type
_entity_poly.pdbx_seq_one_letter_code
_entity_poly.pdbx_strand_id
1 'polypeptide(L)'
;MALEKPDGVEARYSFPFTAIVGQERMKLALVLNAINPSIGGVLIRGEKGTAKSTAVRALARLLPEQDVVEGCHFGCHPDDLDTLCIDCRERLAAGEDPLPRARRRMRVVELPINASEDRVVGTIDLEAALKEGTRRFEPGVLA
;
A
#
# COMPACT_ATOMS: atom_id res chain seq x y z
N MET A 1 -16.57 8.80 31.30
CA MET A 1 -16.53 7.70 30.32
C MET A 1 -15.69 8.20 29.16
N ALA A 2 -14.39 7.94 29.24
CA ALA A 2 -13.39 8.55 28.38
C ALA A 2 -13.48 7.95 26.98
N LEU A 3 -13.55 8.83 25.99
CA LEU A 3 -13.44 8.49 24.58
C LEU A 3 -11.97 8.14 24.31
N GLU A 4 -11.68 6.87 24.13
CA GLU A 4 -10.42 6.41 23.53
C GLU A 4 -10.39 6.90 22.09
N LYS A 5 -9.49 7.86 21.82
CA LYS A 5 -9.21 8.35 20.47
C LYS A 5 -8.29 7.33 19.77
N PRO A 6 -8.67 6.74 18.63
CA PRO A 6 -7.72 6.01 17.83
C PRO A 6 -6.86 7.03 17.06
N ASP A 7 -5.56 6.96 17.34
CA ASP A 7 -4.40 7.36 16.54
C ASP A 7 -4.67 8.23 15.29
N GLY A 8 -4.36 9.52 15.42
CA GLY A 8 -3.35 10.17 14.58
C GLY A 8 -3.58 10.38 13.08
N VAL A 9 -4.77 10.13 12.52
CA VAL A 9 -5.06 10.49 11.12
C VAL A 9 -6.17 11.53 11.09
N GLU A 10 -5.84 12.79 10.78
CA GLU A 10 -6.83 13.81 10.42
C GLU A 10 -7.85 13.17 9.48
N ALA A 11 -9.11 13.13 9.90
CA ALA A 11 -10.20 12.58 9.12
C ALA A 11 -10.43 13.48 7.90
N ARG A 12 -9.55 13.40 6.90
CA ARG A 12 -9.78 13.90 5.55
C ARG A 12 -11.10 13.29 5.12
N TYR A 13 -12.12 14.10 4.98
CA TYR A 13 -13.45 13.67 4.58
C TYR A 13 -13.33 12.85 3.29
N SER A 14 -13.61 11.54 3.35
CA SER A 14 -13.63 10.70 2.15
C SER A 14 -15.06 10.33 1.87
N PHE A 15 -15.41 10.41 0.59
CA PHE A 15 -16.72 10.06 0.12
C PHE A 15 -16.94 8.54 0.30
N PRO A 16 -18.04 8.09 0.92
CA PRO A 16 -18.26 6.67 1.17
C PRO A 16 -18.49 5.90 -0.14
N PHE A 17 -17.90 4.72 -0.26
CA PHE A 17 -17.96 3.89 -1.48
C PHE A 17 -19.39 3.50 -1.84
N THR A 18 -20.22 3.22 -0.83
CA THR A 18 -21.63 2.86 -0.99
C THR A 18 -22.50 4.02 -1.46
N ALA A 19 -22.09 5.28 -1.24
CA ALA A 19 -22.83 6.46 -1.71
C ALA A 19 -22.52 6.83 -3.17
N ILE A 20 -21.64 6.10 -3.85
CA ILE A 20 -21.35 6.31 -5.27
C ILE A 20 -22.53 5.80 -6.08
N VAL A 21 -23.29 6.75 -6.63
CA VAL A 21 -24.49 6.48 -7.41
C VAL A 21 -24.12 5.85 -8.76
N GLY A 22 -24.77 4.73 -9.09
CA GLY A 22 -24.51 3.98 -10.31
C GLY A 22 -23.11 3.38 -10.35
N GLN A 23 -22.54 3.29 -11.56
CA GLN A 23 -21.21 2.73 -11.81
C GLN A 23 -21.05 1.28 -11.31
N GLU A 24 -22.12 0.47 -11.38
CA GLU A 24 -22.15 -0.89 -10.84
C GLU A 24 -21.02 -1.78 -11.36
N ARG A 25 -20.69 -1.67 -12.66
CA ARG A 25 -19.57 -2.41 -13.26
C ARG A 25 -18.22 -2.03 -12.66
N MET A 26 -18.00 -0.74 -12.38
CA MET A 26 -16.76 -0.25 -11.77
C MET A 26 -16.67 -0.71 -10.31
N LYS A 27 -17.75 -0.56 -9.54
CA LYS A 27 -17.81 -1.00 -8.13
C LYS A 27 -17.54 -2.49 -8.03
N LEU A 28 -18.21 -3.30 -8.87
CA LEU A 28 -18.00 -4.74 -8.92
C LEU A 28 -16.56 -5.10 -9.28
N ALA A 29 -15.98 -4.48 -10.31
CA ALA A 29 -14.59 -4.75 -10.71
C ALA A 29 -13.60 -4.46 -9.57
N LEU A 30 -13.77 -3.35 -8.86
CA LEU A 30 -12.92 -2.99 -7.73
C LEU A 30 -13.07 -3.96 -6.55
N VAL A 31 -14.30 -4.39 -6.23
CA VAL A 31 -14.54 -5.36 -5.16
C VAL A 31 -13.95 -6.73 -5.51
N LEU A 32 -14.15 -7.20 -6.75
CA LEU A 32 -13.56 -8.46 -7.21
C LEU A 32 -12.04 -8.43 -7.14
N ASN A 33 -11.42 -7.32 -7.53
CA ASN A 33 -9.98 -7.15 -7.45
C ASN A 33 -9.45 -7.11 -6.01
N ALA A 34 -10.20 -6.52 -5.09
CA ALA A 34 -9.88 -6.54 -3.66
C ALA A 34 -10.00 -7.95 -3.04
N ILE A 35 -10.91 -8.79 -3.55
CA ILE A 35 -11.06 -10.19 -3.11
C ILE A 35 -9.94 -11.07 -3.69
N ASN A 36 -9.66 -10.91 -4.98
CA ASN A 36 -8.66 -11.70 -5.68
C ASN A 36 -7.74 -10.80 -6.53
N PRO A 37 -6.57 -10.42 -6.00
CA PRO A 37 -5.59 -9.61 -6.72
C PRO A 37 -5.04 -10.29 -7.99
N SER A 38 -5.09 -11.63 -8.09
CA SER A 38 -4.62 -12.38 -9.27
C SER A 38 -5.47 -12.12 -10.52
N ILE A 39 -6.64 -11.50 -10.38
CA ILE A 39 -7.43 -10.99 -11.52
C ILE A 39 -6.63 -9.93 -12.32
N GLY A 40 -5.63 -9.29 -11.70
CA GLY A 40 -4.75 -8.32 -12.32
C GLY A 40 -5.16 -6.88 -12.02
N GLY A 41 -5.19 -6.01 -13.02
CA GLY A 41 -5.53 -4.59 -12.88
C GLY A 41 -6.92 -4.24 -13.42
N VAL A 42 -7.54 -3.19 -12.86
CA VAL A 42 -8.82 -2.66 -13.34
C VAL A 42 -8.61 -1.40 -14.17
N LEU A 43 -8.97 -1.43 -15.46
CA LEU A 43 -8.93 -0.26 -16.34
C LEU A 43 -10.27 0.50 -16.32
N ILE A 44 -10.28 1.69 -15.72
CA ILE A 44 -11.50 2.51 -15.56
C ILE A 44 -11.54 3.64 -16.61
N ARG A 45 -12.35 3.46 -17.66
CA ARG A 45 -12.61 4.48 -18.69
C ARG A 45 -13.82 5.34 -18.34
N GLY A 46 -13.84 6.61 -18.78
CA GLY A 46 -14.88 7.58 -18.47
C GLY A 46 -14.39 9.02 -18.47
N GLU A 47 -15.31 9.98 -18.43
CA GLU A 47 -15.02 11.41 -18.47
C GLU A 47 -14.42 11.94 -17.16
N LYS A 48 -13.83 13.14 -17.22
CA LYS A 48 -13.37 13.85 -16.01
C LYS A 48 -14.59 14.14 -15.12
N GLY A 49 -14.44 13.95 -13.82
CA GLY A 49 -15.53 14.19 -12.85
C GLY A 49 -16.43 12.98 -12.57
N THR A 50 -16.15 11.82 -13.16
CA THR A 50 -16.91 10.58 -12.92
C THR A 50 -16.54 9.84 -11.62
N ALA A 51 -15.86 10.51 -10.67
CA ALA A 51 -15.51 9.96 -9.36
C ALA A 51 -14.64 8.67 -9.36
N LYS A 52 -13.88 8.39 -10.42
CA LYS A 52 -13.01 7.18 -10.52
C LYS A 52 -12.00 7.06 -9.39
N SER A 53 -11.15 8.08 -9.21
CA SER A 53 -10.15 8.09 -8.14
C SER A 53 -10.80 8.16 -6.76
N THR A 54 -11.98 8.80 -6.67
CA THR A 54 -12.79 8.84 -5.45
C THR A 54 -13.25 7.43 -5.06
N ALA A 55 -13.69 6.60 -6.01
CA ALA A 55 -14.11 5.24 -5.75
C ALA A 55 -12.96 4.36 -5.21
N VAL A 56 -11.77 4.47 -5.78
CA VAL A 56 -10.58 3.73 -5.31
C VAL A 56 -10.21 4.15 -3.89
N ARG A 57 -10.15 5.45 -3.62
CA ARG A 57 -9.84 5.99 -2.28
C ARG A 57 -10.91 5.62 -1.25
N ALA A 58 -12.18 5.56 -1.66
CA ALA A 58 -13.28 5.16 -0.81
C ALA A 58 -13.23 3.67 -0.45
N LEU A 59 -12.89 2.81 -1.42
CA LEU A 59 -12.76 1.37 -1.19
C LEU A 59 -11.62 1.04 -0.23
N ALA A 60 -10.46 1.69 -0.38
CA ALA A 60 -9.31 1.46 0.49
C ALA A 60 -9.60 1.74 1.98
N ARG A 61 -10.59 2.59 2.29
CA ARG A 61 -11.03 2.86 3.66
C ARG A 61 -12.01 1.84 4.22
N LEU A 62 -12.71 1.11 3.35
CA LEU A 62 -13.59 0.03 3.75
C LEU A 62 -12.82 -1.26 4.06
N LEU A 63 -11.64 -1.42 3.44
CA LEU A 63 -10.82 -2.59 3.66
C LEU A 63 -10.26 -2.59 5.10
N PRO A 64 -10.22 -3.78 5.74
CA PRO A 64 -9.72 -3.91 7.09
C PRO A 64 -8.23 -3.55 7.15
N GLU A 65 -7.76 -3.25 8.35
CA GLU A 65 -6.33 -3.21 8.60
C GLU A 65 -5.70 -4.58 8.34
N GLN A 66 -4.51 -4.56 7.77
CA GLN A 66 -3.72 -5.74 7.43
C GLN A 66 -2.60 -5.91 8.44
N ASP A 67 -2.28 -7.16 8.74
CA ASP A 67 -1.08 -7.49 9.51
C ASP A 67 0.13 -7.34 8.61
N VAL A 68 1.09 -6.54 9.05
CA VAL A 68 2.35 -6.28 8.35
C VAL A 68 3.52 -6.43 9.31
N VAL A 69 4.70 -6.79 8.80
CA VAL A 69 5.93 -6.77 9.59
C VAL A 69 6.23 -5.33 10.02
N GLU A 70 6.49 -5.13 11.31
CA GLU A 70 6.77 -3.81 11.87
C GLU A 70 8.02 -3.20 11.22
N GLY A 71 7.89 -1.96 10.72
CA GLY A 71 8.96 -1.28 10.00
C GLY A 71 9.18 -1.74 8.56
N CYS A 72 8.44 -2.74 8.06
CA CYS A 72 8.55 -3.16 6.67
C CYS A 72 8.02 -2.07 5.73
N HIS A 73 8.83 -1.72 4.73
CA HIS A 73 8.46 -0.76 3.72
C HIS A 73 7.32 -1.32 2.86
N PHE A 74 7.54 -2.50 2.27
CA PHE A 74 6.61 -3.22 1.37
C PHE A 74 5.34 -3.77 2.04
N GLY A 75 5.28 -3.80 3.36
CA GLY A 75 4.13 -4.34 4.10
C GLY A 75 3.97 -5.85 3.99
N CYS A 76 5.07 -6.60 4.05
CA CYS A 76 5.03 -8.07 4.05
C CYS A 76 4.15 -8.62 5.18
N HIS A 77 3.40 -9.69 4.90
CA HIS A 77 2.60 -10.37 5.91
C HIS A 77 3.53 -11.21 6.82
N PRO A 78 3.43 -11.11 8.16
CA PRO A 78 4.33 -11.82 9.07
C PRO A 78 4.30 -13.36 8.93
N ASP A 79 3.16 -13.91 8.51
CA ASP A 79 2.98 -15.37 8.39
C ASP A 79 3.23 -15.91 6.96
N ASP A 80 3.40 -15.03 5.97
CA ASP A 80 3.64 -15.44 4.58
C ASP A 80 5.14 -15.42 4.27
N LEU A 81 5.80 -16.52 4.63
CA LEU A 81 7.26 -16.65 4.53
C LEU A 81 7.78 -16.69 3.09
N ASP A 82 6.92 -17.10 2.13
CA ASP A 82 7.30 -17.24 0.72
C ASP A 82 7.39 -15.87 0.02
N THR A 83 6.61 -14.89 0.47
CA THR A 83 6.52 -13.55 -0.13
C THR A 83 7.27 -12.46 0.65
N LEU A 84 8.07 -12.83 1.65
CA LEU A 84 8.90 -11.88 2.41
C LEU A 84 9.89 -11.15 1.50
N CYS A 85 9.99 -9.83 1.71
CA CYS A 85 11.06 -9.01 1.12
C CYS A 85 12.43 -9.39 1.68
N ILE A 86 13.49 -8.88 1.06
CA ILE A 86 14.88 -9.15 1.45
C ILE A 86 15.10 -8.78 2.92
N ASP A 87 14.70 -7.58 3.34
CA ASP A 87 14.90 -7.11 4.73
C ASP A 87 14.18 -7.99 5.77
N CYS A 88 12.94 -8.40 5.50
CA CYS A 88 12.18 -9.26 6.42
C CYS A 88 12.76 -10.67 6.48
N ARG A 89 13.27 -11.17 5.35
CA ARG A 89 13.95 -12.48 5.28
C ARG A 89 15.26 -12.48 6.05
N GLU A 90 16.04 -11.40 5.96
CA GLU A 90 17.27 -11.24 6.74
C GLU A 90 16.99 -11.16 8.24
N ARG A 91 15.94 -10.44 8.66
CA ARG A 91 15.50 -10.38 10.07
C ARG A 91 15.07 -11.76 10.60
N LEU A 92 14.32 -12.51 9.80
CA LEU A 92 13.94 -13.87 10.17
C LEU A 92 15.19 -14.77 10.30
N ALA A 93 16.15 -14.66 9.38
CA ALA A 93 17.42 -15.39 9.45
C ALA A 93 18.30 -14.96 10.64
N ALA A 94 18.18 -13.72 11.09
CA ALA A 94 18.84 -13.21 12.29
C ALA A 94 18.21 -13.70 13.60
N GLY A 95 17.12 -14.48 13.53
CA GLY A 95 16.47 -15.10 14.68
C GLY A 95 15.26 -14.33 15.23
N GLU A 96 14.74 -13.34 14.49
CA GLU A 96 13.45 -12.70 14.82
C GLU A 96 12.27 -13.58 14.38
N ASP A 97 12.06 -14.70 15.08
CA ASP A 97 10.90 -15.57 14.92
C ASP A 97 10.07 -15.58 16.22
N PRO A 98 8.82 -15.08 16.22
CA PRO A 98 8.07 -14.52 15.09
C PRO A 98 8.46 -13.07 14.76
N LEU A 99 8.35 -12.70 13.47
CA LEU A 99 8.54 -11.31 13.02
C LEU A 99 7.56 -10.37 13.76
N PRO A 100 8.00 -9.19 14.21
CA PRO A 100 7.14 -8.26 14.93
C PRO A 100 6.01 -7.77 14.03
N ARG A 101 4.80 -7.69 14.60
CA ARG A 101 3.56 -7.45 13.86
C ARG A 101 3.05 -6.05 14.15
N ALA A 102 2.65 -5.35 13.10
CA ALA A 102 1.94 -4.09 13.18
C ALA A 102 0.65 -4.15 12.35
N ARG A 103 -0.34 -3.34 12.72
CA ARG A 103 -1.57 -3.17 11.94
C ARG A 103 -1.42 -1.95 11.05
N ARG A 104 -1.67 -2.09 9.75
CA ARG A 104 -1.60 -0.99 8.79
C ARG A 104 -2.83 -0.97 7.89
N ARG A 105 -3.39 0.22 7.65
CA ARG A 105 -4.46 0.42 6.67
C ARG A 105 -3.93 0.37 5.25
N MET A 106 -4.78 -0.02 4.31
CA MET A 106 -4.43 -0.01 2.90
C MET A 106 -3.99 1.40 2.45
N ARG A 107 -2.81 1.49 1.82
CA ARG A 107 -2.27 2.72 1.26
C ARG A 107 -2.74 2.88 -0.18
N VAL A 108 -3.25 4.07 -0.52
CA VAL A 108 -3.55 4.45 -1.91
C VAL A 108 -2.48 5.40 -2.40
N VAL A 109 -1.81 4.98 -3.46
CA VAL A 109 -0.71 5.72 -4.06
C VAL A 109 -1.13 6.21 -5.44
N GLU A 110 -0.81 7.46 -5.76
CA GLU A 110 -1.03 8.03 -7.09
C GLU A 110 0.28 8.07 -7.86
N LEU A 111 0.29 7.43 -9.03
CA LEU A 111 1.40 7.48 -9.95
C LEU A 111 1.26 8.72 -10.86
N PRO A 112 2.16 9.71 -10.78
CA PRO A 112 2.10 10.87 -11.67
C PRO A 112 2.55 10.50 -13.08
N ILE A 113 2.00 11.19 -14.09
CA ILE A 113 2.32 10.96 -15.51
C ILE A 113 3.82 11.11 -15.82
N ASN A 114 4.52 11.96 -15.07
CA ASN A 114 5.93 12.26 -15.24
C ASN A 114 6.81 11.55 -14.20
N ALA A 115 6.36 10.43 -13.62
CA ALA A 115 7.20 9.61 -12.76
C ALA A 115 8.34 8.98 -13.58
N SER A 116 9.59 9.25 -13.21
CA SER A 116 10.73 8.46 -13.70
C SER A 116 10.70 7.08 -13.06
N GLU A 117 11.28 6.08 -13.74
CA GLU A 117 11.40 4.70 -13.24
C GLU A 117 11.97 4.67 -11.82
N ASP A 118 13.08 5.39 -11.62
CA ASP A 118 13.73 5.66 -10.33
C ASP A 118 12.78 6.08 -9.21
N ARG A 119 11.78 6.92 -9.50
CA ARG A 119 10.79 7.35 -8.49
C ARG A 119 9.72 6.29 -8.22
N VAL A 120 9.50 5.36 -9.15
CA VAL A 120 8.49 4.30 -9.04
C VAL A 120 9.07 3.10 -8.31
N VAL A 121 10.21 2.57 -8.79
CA VAL A 121 10.84 1.37 -8.24
C VAL A 121 11.79 1.69 -7.09
N GLY A 122 12.37 2.89 -7.07
CA GLY A 122 13.41 3.28 -6.11
C GLY A 122 14.78 3.38 -6.75
N THR A 123 15.71 4.06 -6.08
CA THR A 123 17.09 4.24 -6.53
C THR A 123 18.07 3.61 -5.56
N ILE A 124 19.26 3.30 -6.06
CA ILE A 124 20.40 2.91 -5.22
C ILE A 124 21.30 4.15 -5.09
N ASP A 125 21.56 4.57 -3.85
CA ASP A 125 22.52 5.64 -3.59
C ASP A 125 23.95 5.11 -3.78
N LEU A 126 24.49 5.34 -4.99
CA LEU A 126 25.86 4.95 -5.35
C LEU A 126 26.91 5.73 -4.55
N GLU A 127 26.64 6.97 -4.13
CA GLU A 127 27.62 7.74 -3.36
C GLU A 127 27.81 7.15 -1.97
N ALA A 128 26.73 6.79 -1.29
CA ALA A 128 26.78 6.09 -0.01
C ALA A 128 27.45 4.70 -0.17
N ALA A 129 27.14 3.97 -1.24
CA ALA A 129 27.74 2.68 -1.52
C ALA A 129 29.26 2.75 -1.74
N LEU A 130 29.74 3.83 -2.38
CA LEU A 130 31.17 4.03 -2.68
C LEU A 130 31.95 4.62 -1.50
N LYS A 131 31.35 5.51 -0.69
CA LYS A 131 32.02 6.17 0.44
C LYS A 131 31.94 5.38 1.74
N GLU A 132 30.79 4.77 2.04
CA GLU A 132 30.53 4.10 3.32
C GLU A 132 30.52 2.57 3.20
N GLY A 133 30.56 2.01 1.99
CA GLY A 133 30.47 0.57 1.76
C GLY A 133 29.10 -0.04 2.07
N THR A 134 28.10 0.79 2.42
CA THR A 134 26.74 0.39 2.78
C THR A 134 25.79 0.65 1.61
N ARG A 135 25.02 -0.37 1.22
CA ARG A 135 24.00 -0.26 0.17
C ARG A 135 22.77 0.43 0.75
N ARG A 136 22.60 1.73 0.47
CA ARG A 136 21.38 2.47 0.81
C ARG A 136 20.43 2.45 -0.39
N PHE A 137 19.29 1.80 -0.23
CA PHE A 137 18.20 1.81 -1.20
C PHE A 137 17.19 2.88 -0.79
N GLU A 138 16.87 3.80 -1.70
CA GLU A 138 15.78 4.74 -1.52
C GLU A 138 14.50 4.13 -2.12
N PRO A 139 13.54 3.72 -1.28
CA PRO A 139 12.35 3.05 -1.78
C PRO A 139 11.49 3.99 -2.64
N GLY A 140 11.02 3.46 -3.77
CA GLY A 140 10.15 4.19 -4.69
C GLY A 140 8.71 4.30 -4.19
N VAL A 141 7.87 4.92 -4.99
CA VAL A 141 6.45 5.18 -4.70
C VAL A 141 5.63 3.90 -4.51
N LEU A 142 6.07 2.76 -5.05
CA LEU A 142 5.41 1.45 -4.89
C LEU A 142 5.82 0.68 -3.64
N ALA A 143 6.76 1.22 -2.87
CA ALA A 143 7.33 0.54 -1.73
C ALA A 143 6.49 0.81 -0.45
#